data_AF-A0A7V9UX72-F1
#
_entry.id   AF-A0A7V9UX72-F1
#
_cell.length_a   1.000
_cell.length_b   1.000
_cell.length_c   1.000
_cell.angle_alpha   90.00
_cell.angle_beta   90.00
_cell.angle_gamma   90.00
#
_symmetry.space_group_name_H-M   'P 1'
#
loop_
_entity.id
_entity.type
_entity.pdbx_description
1 polymer ?
#
loop_
_entity_poly.entity_id
_entity_poly.type
_entity_poly.pdbx_seq_one_letter_code
_entity_poly.pdbx_strand_id
1 'polypeptide(L)' 'MRQFDEAITEYKRILNLNPNYPLARSHLAQAFEQKGLPDEARESYQNFLQIWKDADADIPELMDARKKINDL' A
#
# COMPACT_ATOMS: atom_id res chain seq x y z
N MET A 1 -3.30 -13.76 12.84
CA MET A 1 -3.87 -12.61 12.12
C MET A 1 -3.81 -11.27 12.88
N ARG A 2 -3.58 -11.23 14.20
CA ARG A 2 -3.49 -9.97 14.98
C ARG A 2 -2.41 -8.97 14.51
N GLN A 3 -1.29 -9.48 14.01
CA GLN A 3 -0.17 -8.65 13.56
C GLN A 3 -0.53 -7.74 12.37
N PHE A 4 -1.46 -8.18 11.51
CA PHE A 4 -1.87 -7.37 10.36
C PHE A 4 -2.84 -6.26 10.76
N ASP A 5 -3.69 -6.50 11.76
CA ASP A 5 -4.54 -5.44 12.35
C ASP A 5 -3.71 -4.33 12.98
N GLU A 6 -2.66 -4.70 13.71
CA GLU A 6 -1.71 -3.77 14.31
C GLU A 6 -0.93 -3.01 13.23
N ALA A 7 -0.44 -3.71 12.19
CA ALA A 7 0.25 -3.09 11.06
C ALA A 7 -0.64 -2.08 10.32
N ILE A 8 -1.89 -2.45 10.01
CA ILE A 8 -2.87 -1.55 9.39
C ILE A 8 -3.08 -0.30 10.26
N THR A 9 -3.21 -0.49 11.57
CA THR A 9 -3.40 0.62 12.52
C THR A 9 -2.20 1.57 12.52
N GLU A 10 -0.99 1.02 12.55
CA GLU A 10 0.24 1.81 12.58
C GLU A 10 0.48 2.54 11.25
N TYR A 11 0.28 1.88 10.10
CA TYR A 11 0.38 2.55 8.80
C TYR A 11 -0.68 3.63 8.62
N LYS A 12 -1.91 3.42 9.10
CA LYS A 12 -2.93 4.48 9.12
C LYS A 12 -2.51 5.67 9.98
N ARG A 13 -1.84 5.45 11.12
CA ARG A 13 -1.27 6.55 11.93
C ARG A 13 -0.18 7.30 11.18
N ILE A 14 0.73 6.58 10.51
CA ILE A 14 1.78 7.19 9.69
C ILE A 14 1.15 8.06 8.59
N LEU A 15 0.10 7.56 7.93
CA LEU A 15 -0.60 8.30 6.87
C LEU A 15 -1.43 9.47 7.41
N ASN A 16 -1.90 9.41 8.66
CA ASN A 16 -2.52 10.58 9.30
C ASN A 16 -1.50 11.69 9.60
N LEU A 17 -0.27 11.32 9.95
CA LEU A 17 0.82 12.28 10.19
C LEU A 17 1.42 12.80 8.88
N ASN A 18 1.55 11.93 7.87
CA ASN A 18 2.04 12.26 6.54
C ASN A 18 1.21 11.53 5.47
N PRO A 19 0.16 12.18 4.95
CA PRO A 19 -0.71 11.59 3.92
C PRO A 19 0.00 11.25 2.61
N ASN A 20 1.15 11.87 2.37
CA ASN A 20 1.95 11.71 1.17
C ASN A 20 3.12 10.75 1.38
N TYR A 21 3.06 9.87 2.39
CA TYR A 21 4.09 8.85 2.61
C TYR A 21 3.81 7.57 1.79
N PRO A 22 4.49 7.37 0.66
CA PRO A 22 4.14 6.35 -0.34
C PRO A 22 4.38 4.93 0.19
N LEU A 23 5.52 4.71 0.85
CA LEU A 23 5.88 3.40 1.39
C LEU A 23 4.88 2.90 2.44
N ALA A 24 4.31 3.78 3.29
CA ALA A 24 3.25 3.34 4.20
C ALA A 24 1.99 2.92 3.46
N ARG A 25 1.65 3.54 2.32
CA ARG A 25 0.49 3.10 1.51
C ARG A 25 0.74 1.73 0.89
N SER A 26 1.95 1.47 0.39
CA SER A 26 2.33 0.15 -0.12
C SER A 26 2.26 -0.93 0.97
N HIS A 27 2.86 -0.68 2.14
CA HIS A 27 2.80 -1.64 3.24
C HIS A 27 1.41 -1.82 3.83
N LEU A 28 0.59 -0.75 3.84
CA LEU A 28 -0.82 -0.85 4.21
C LEU A 28 -1.59 -1.77 3.24
N ALA A 29 -1.31 -1.65 1.94
CA ALA A 29 -1.90 -2.52 0.92
C ALA A 29 -1.53 -3.99 1.14
N GLN A 30 -0.25 -4.28 1.37
CA GLN A 30 0.24 -5.62 1.69
C GLN A 30 -0.43 -6.17 2.96
N ALA A 31 -0.61 -5.36 4.00
CA ALA A 31 -1.28 -5.76 5.23
C ALA A 31 -2.77 -6.09 4.99
N PHE A 32 -3.45 -5.36 4.10
CA PHE A 32 -4.81 -5.68 3.68
C PHE A 32 -4.90 -6.98 2.87
N GLU A 33 -3.96 -7.25 1.95
CA GLU A 33 -3.88 -8.53 1.24
C GLU A 33 -3.80 -9.71 2.22
N GLN A 34 -2.89 -9.61 3.19
CA GLN A 34 -2.67 -10.66 4.20
C GLN A 34 -3.87 -10.85 5.14
N LYS A 35 -4.73 -9.84 5.27
CA LYS A 35 -6.02 -9.95 5.98
C LYS A 35 -7.16 -10.51 5.14
N GLY A 36 -6.97 -10.70 3.83
CA GLY A 36 -8.05 -11.10 2.92
C GLY A 36 -9.00 -9.95 2.59
N LEU A 37 -8.49 -8.72 2.57
CA LEU A 37 -9.21 -7.48 2.24
C LEU A 37 -8.69 -6.92 0.90
N PRO A 38 -9.02 -7.55 -0.24
CA PRO A 38 -8.42 -7.22 -1.53
C PRO A 38 -8.87 -5.86 -2.08
N ASP A 39 -10.08 -5.41 -1.76
CA ASP A 39 -10.59 -4.12 -2.22
C ASP A 39 -9.82 -2.95 -1.57
N GLU A 40 -9.60 -3.01 -0.25
CA GLU A 40 -8.81 -2.04 0.49
C GLU A 40 -7.32 -2.08 0.10
N ALA A 41 -6.80 -3.27 -0.21
CA ALA A 41 -5.45 -3.43 -0.74
C ALA A 41 -5.31 -2.74 -2.10
N ARG A 42 -6.26 -2.96 -3.02
CA ARG A 42 -6.26 -2.34 -4.35
C ARG A 42 -6.33 -0.82 -4.26
N GLU A 43 -7.20 -0.27 -3.42
CA GLU A 43 -7.29 1.18 -3.19
C GLU A 43 -5.96 1.75 -2.66
N SER A 44 -5.34 1.06 -1.71
CA SER A 44 -4.07 1.50 -1.11
C SER A 44 -2.92 1.49 -2.13
N TYR A 45 -2.81 0.46 -2.96
CA TYR A 45 -1.83 0.41 -4.05
C TYR A 45 -2.09 1.47 -5.11
N GLN A 46 -3.35 1.71 -5.50
CA GLN A 46 -3.69 2.76 -6.46
C GLN A 46 -3.23 4.12 -5.96
N ASN A 47 -3.49 4.44 -4.68
CA ASN A 47 -3.02 5.67 -4.08
C ASN A 47 -1.49 5.77 -4.03
N PHE A 48 -0.80 4.68 -3.72
CA PHE A 48 0.67 4.62 -3.78
C PHE A 48 1.18 4.97 -5.20
N LEU A 49 0.60 4.34 -6.23
CA LEU A 49 0.95 4.61 -7.63
C LEU A 49 0.60 6.03 -8.06
N GLN A 50 -0.43 6.66 -7.50
CA GLN A 50 -0.76 8.07 -7.79
C GLN A 50 0.28 9.03 -7.21
N ILE A 51 0.81 8.77 -6.02
CA ILE A 51 1.84 9.61 -5.39
C ILE A 51 3.18 9.43 -6.11
N TRP A 52 3.49 8.22 -6.55
CA TRP A 52 4.73 7.90 -7.27
C TRP A 52 4.56 7.83 -8.80
N LYS A 53 3.52 8.43 -9.35
CA LYS A 53 3.27 8.43 -10.80
C LYS A 53 4.40 9.08 -11.61
N ASP A 54 5.11 10.03 -10.99
CA ASP A 54 6.22 10.79 -11.57
C ASP A 54 7.59 10.31 -11.06
N ALA A 55 7.63 9.25 -10.23
CA ALA A 55 8.87 8.64 -9.77
C ALA A 55 9.44 7.72 -10.86
N ASP A 56 10.74 7.41 -10.78
CA ASP A 56 11.42 6.55 -11.76
C ASP A 56 10.68 5.20 -11.90
N ALA A 57 10.35 4.83 -13.14
CA ALA A 57 9.53 3.64 -13.42
C ALA A 57 10.21 2.32 -13.04
N ASP A 58 11.53 2.36 -12.84
CA ASP A 58 12.36 1.20 -12.52
C ASP A 58 12.38 0.85 -11.02
N ILE A 59 11.66 1.61 -10.20
CA ILE A 59 11.58 1.37 -8.76
C ILE A 59 10.86 0.03 -8.50
N PRO A 60 11.50 -0.92 -7.79
CA PRO A 60 10.93 -2.26 -7.56
C PRO A 60 9.54 -2.23 -6.93
N GLU A 61 9.29 -1.31 -5.99
CA GLU A 61 8.01 -1.19 -5.30
C GLU A 61 6.88 -0.72 -6.23
N LEU A 62 7.18 0.07 -7.27
CA LEU A 62 6.20 0.44 -8.31
C LEU A 62 5.81 -0.77 -9.16
N MET A 63 6.80 -1.56 -9.57
CA MET A 63 6.56 -2.78 -10.34
C MET A 63 5.77 -3.79 -9.50
N ASP A 64 6.14 -3.99 -8.24
CA ASP A 64 5.46 -4.88 -7.32
C ASP A 64 4.02 -4.42 -7.10
N ALA A 65 3.78 -3.16 -6.76
CA ALA A 65 2.43 -2.63 -6.56
C ALA A 65 1.53 -2.77 -7.81
N ARG A 66 2.07 -2.52 -9.01
CA ARG A 66 1.33 -2.73 -10.27
C ARG A 66 0.98 -4.18 -10.50
N LYS A 67 1.92 -5.10 -10.24
CA LYS A 67 1.68 -6.53 -10.35
C LYS A 67 0.62 -6.98 -9.34
N LYS A 68 0.76 -6.55 -8.08
CA LYS A 68 -0.17 -6.84 -6.99
C LYS A 68 -1.60 -6.39 -7.27
N ILE A 69 -1.81 -5.20 -7.83
CA ILE A 69 -3.15 -4.74 -8.24
C ILE A 69 -3.79 -5.69 -9.26
N ASN A 70 -3.01 -6.28 -10.17
CA ASN A 70 -3.53 -7.21 -11.18
C ASN A 70 -3.76 -8.63 -10.63
N ASP A 71 -3.02 -9.00 -9.57
CA ASP A 71 -3.12 -10.31 -8.92
C ASP A 71 -4.24 -10.36 -7.85
N LEU A 72 -4.76 -9.20 -7.43
CA LEU A 72 -5.91 -9.01 -6.52
C LEU A 72 -7.24 -8.99 -7.26
#